data_AF-A0A849D5Y5-F1
#
_entry.id   AF-A0A849D5Y5-F1
#
_cell.length_a   1.000
_cell.length_b   1.000
_cell.length_c   1.000
_cell.angle_alpha   90.00
_cell.angle_beta   90.00
_cell.angle_gamma   90.00
#
_symmetry.space_group_name_H-M   'P 1'
#
loop_
_entity.id
_entity.type
_entity.pdbx_description
1 polymer ?
#
loop_
_entity_poly.entity_id
_entity_poly.type
_entity_poly.pdbx_seq_one_letter_code
_entity_poly.pdbx_strand_id
1 'polypeptide(L)'
;SSFAVDVAGYFRSREIAYSSFSGRWRGGFNLSNLGGKINYDQGGQENFIPTNLRFGGGFDFIFDQDNTLGLTLEFNKLLVPTPKDFDGDGDIDADDNAEYQEQSFFEGIFSSFGDAPDGFSEELKEVTWALGAEYMYQDAFMVRTGLFNESEEKGSRKFFTIGAGFKFKAAQVDLSYLFSTSQVRNPLENTLRFSLTFNLGEEFIND
;
A
#
# COMPACT_ATOMS: atom_id res chain seq x y z
N SER A 1 23.15 -8.22 -8.76
CA SER A 1 22.83 -7.39 -7.58
C SER A 1 22.03 -6.20 -8.04
N SER A 2 20.86 -5.94 -7.45
CA SER A 2 20.09 -4.72 -7.70
C SER A 2 20.04 -3.89 -6.42
N PHE A 3 19.86 -2.59 -6.58
CA PHE A 3 19.72 -1.61 -5.52
C PHE A 3 18.43 -0.83 -5.76
N ALA A 4 17.71 -0.54 -4.69
CA ALA A 4 16.48 0.22 -4.76
C ALA A 4 16.49 1.34 -3.72
N VAL A 5 15.75 2.41 -4.02
CA VAL A 5 15.58 3.59 -3.18
C VAL A 5 14.09 3.79 -2.90
N ASP A 6 13.79 4.24 -1.68
CA ASP A 6 12.46 4.66 -1.30
C ASP A 6 12.47 6.16 -1.01
N VAL A 7 11.43 6.86 -1.50
CA VAL A 7 11.18 8.28 -1.20
C VAL A 7 9.80 8.39 -0.57
N ALA A 8 9.73 8.89 0.66
CA ALA A 8 8.49 9.03 1.39
C ALA A 8 8.35 10.44 1.98
N GLY A 9 7.11 10.91 2.03
CA GLY A 9 6.72 12.14 2.71
C GLY A 9 5.56 11.87 3.64
N TYR A 10 5.63 12.42 4.85
CA TYR A 10 4.56 12.34 5.82
C TYR A 10 4.22 13.73 6.35
N PHE A 11 2.93 14.02 6.37
CA PHE A 11 2.35 15.25 6.90
C PHE A 11 1.39 14.89 8.03
N ARG A 12 1.54 15.60 9.16
CA ARG A 12 0.63 15.54 10.30
C ARG A 12 0.35 16.97 10.74
N SER A 13 -0.92 17.34 10.78
CA SER A 13 -1.32 18.63 11.34
C SER A 13 -1.19 18.64 12.86
N ARG A 14 -1.13 19.84 13.44
CA ARG A 14 -1.48 20.01 14.86
C ARG A 14 -2.93 19.62 15.10
N GLU A 15 -3.26 19.44 16.37
CA GLU A 15 -4.64 19.27 16.80
C GLU A 15 -5.43 20.56 16.55
N ILE A 16 -6.61 20.40 15.96
CA ILE A 16 -7.54 21.48 15.65
C ILE A 16 -8.81 21.23 16.46
N ALA A 17 -9.19 22.16 17.32
CA ALA A 17 -10.43 22.05 18.08
C ALA A 17 -11.64 22.32 17.15
N TYR A 18 -12.51 21.31 16.98
CA TYR A 18 -13.83 21.46 16.36
C TYR A 18 -14.91 21.63 17.43
N SER A 19 -16.17 21.73 17.02
CA SER A 19 -17.28 22.03 17.93
C SER A 19 -17.53 20.95 19.00
N SER A 20 -17.36 19.68 18.65
CA SER A 20 -17.67 18.54 19.53
C SER A 20 -16.54 17.50 19.67
N PHE A 21 -15.41 17.72 18.99
CA PHE A 21 -14.22 16.87 19.06
C PHE A 21 -12.99 17.69 18.67
N SER A 22 -11.81 17.20 19.01
CA SER A 22 -10.56 17.66 18.42
C SER A 22 -10.22 16.82 17.21
N GLY A 23 -9.60 17.41 16.19
CA GLY A 23 -9.30 16.72 14.95
C GLY A 23 -7.85 16.87 14.53
N ARG A 24 -7.35 15.87 13.81
CA ARG A 24 -6.00 15.87 13.25
C ARG A 24 -5.99 15.31 11.85
N TRP A 25 -5.41 16.06 10.91
CA TRP A 25 -5.21 15.61 9.54
C TRP A 25 -3.87 14.91 9.39
N ARG A 26 -3.89 13.79 8.68
CA ARG A 26 -2.72 13.02 8.27
C ARG A 26 -2.72 12.88 6.76
N GLY A 27 -1.55 12.93 6.15
CA GLY A 27 -1.38 12.73 4.73
C GLY A 27 0.02 12.25 4.44
N GLY A 28 0.19 11.51 3.35
CA GLY A 28 1.51 11.05 2.98
C GLY A 28 1.55 10.41 1.61
N PHE A 29 2.77 10.22 1.14
CA PHE A 29 3.06 9.46 -0.06
C PHE A 29 4.32 8.62 0.17
N ASN A 30 4.42 7.54 -0.58
CA ASN A 30 5.58 6.67 -0.60
C ASN A 30 5.77 6.15 -2.02
N LEU A 31 6.91 6.49 -2.60
CA LEU A 31 7.41 5.92 -3.82
C LEU A 31 8.49 4.92 -3.42
N SER A 32 8.20 3.62 -3.56
CA SER A 32 9.04 2.54 -3.04
C SER A 32 9.56 1.63 -4.14
N ASN A 33 10.67 0.96 -3.85
CA ASN A 33 11.40 0.06 -4.73
C ASN A 33 11.85 0.74 -6.05
N LEU A 34 12.29 2.00 -6.00
CA LEU A 34 12.87 2.66 -7.17
C LEU A 34 14.26 2.09 -7.46
N GLY A 35 14.38 1.25 -8.47
CA GLY A 35 15.65 0.59 -8.78
C GLY A 35 15.65 -0.17 -10.09
N GLY A 36 16.86 -0.57 -10.49
CA GLY A 36 17.09 -1.32 -11.72
C GLY A 36 16.47 -2.71 -11.69
N LYS A 37 16.25 -3.26 -12.89
CA LYS A 37 15.74 -4.62 -13.09
C LYS A 37 16.64 -5.68 -12.45
N ILE A 38 16.06 -6.80 -12.09
CA ILE A 38 16.77 -7.97 -11.55
C ILE A 38 16.81 -9.08 -12.59
N ASN A 39 17.97 -9.72 -12.70
CA ASN A 39 18.11 -10.95 -13.48
C ASN A 39 18.32 -12.13 -12.52
N TYR A 40 17.53 -13.19 -12.72
CA TYR A 40 17.60 -14.40 -11.91
C TYR A 40 18.56 -15.45 -12.50
N ASP A 41 18.76 -15.43 -13.82
CA ASP A 41 19.56 -16.41 -14.55
C ASP A 41 20.60 -15.73 -15.44
N GLN A 42 21.79 -16.31 -15.60
CA GLN A 42 22.80 -15.73 -16.50
C GLN A 42 22.31 -15.78 -17.95
N GLY A 43 22.10 -14.61 -18.55
CA GLY A 43 21.53 -14.49 -19.91
C GLY A 43 20.01 -14.64 -19.97
N GLY A 44 19.33 -14.69 -18.82
CA GLY A 44 17.88 -14.65 -18.72
C GLY A 44 17.29 -13.25 -18.88
N GLN A 45 15.96 -13.16 -18.90
CA GLN A 45 15.22 -11.91 -18.97
C GLN A 45 15.39 -11.08 -17.70
N GLU A 46 15.46 -9.77 -17.87
CA GLU A 46 15.46 -8.83 -16.76
C GLU A 46 14.02 -8.54 -16.31
N ASN A 47 13.78 -8.58 -15.01
CA ASN A 47 12.47 -8.36 -14.42
C ASN A 47 12.44 -7.03 -13.66
N PHE A 48 11.41 -6.22 -13.88
CA PHE A 48 11.18 -5.04 -13.07
C PHE A 48 10.93 -5.43 -11.62
N ILE A 49 11.55 -4.70 -10.70
CA ILE A 49 11.20 -4.79 -9.28
C ILE A 49 9.87 -4.07 -9.06
N PRO A 50 9.08 -4.44 -8.03
CA PRO A 50 7.74 -3.90 -7.84
C PRO A 50 7.80 -2.45 -7.33
N THR A 51 8.00 -1.50 -8.24
CA THR A 51 7.94 -0.07 -7.94
C THR A 51 6.51 0.31 -7.60
N ASN A 52 6.26 0.87 -6.43
CA ASN A 52 4.92 1.23 -5.98
C ASN A 52 4.83 2.72 -5.68
N LEU A 53 3.77 3.36 -6.18
CA LEU A 53 3.36 4.69 -5.77
C LEU A 53 2.13 4.58 -4.86
N ARG A 54 2.36 4.89 -3.59
CA ARG A 54 1.32 4.99 -2.56
C ARG A 54 1.08 6.43 -2.21
N PHE A 55 -0.18 6.79 -2.03
CA PHE A 55 -0.57 8.03 -1.38
C PHE A 55 -1.81 7.79 -0.55
N GLY A 56 -1.90 8.50 0.57
CA GLY A 56 -2.99 8.31 1.50
C GLY A 56 -3.24 9.53 2.34
N GLY A 57 -4.46 9.58 2.86
CA GLY A 57 -4.93 10.60 3.77
C GLY A 57 -5.66 9.96 4.94
N GLY A 58 -5.65 10.63 6.08
CA GLY A 58 -6.39 10.19 7.24
C GLY A 58 -6.83 11.35 8.11
N PHE A 59 -7.80 11.07 8.96
CA PHE A 59 -8.31 12.00 9.93
C PHE A 59 -8.55 11.30 11.25
N ASP A 60 -8.03 11.87 12.33
CA ASP A 60 -8.24 11.38 13.69
C ASP A 60 -9.29 12.26 14.37
N PHE A 61 -10.40 11.64 14.76
CA PHE A 61 -11.41 12.20 15.65
C PHE A 61 -10.98 11.92 17.09
N ILE A 62 -10.52 12.94 17.79
CA ILE A 62 -10.10 12.90 19.18
C ILE A 62 -11.29 13.38 20.02
N PHE A 63 -12.01 12.44 20.64
CA PHE A 63 -13.23 12.75 21.38
C PHE A 63 -12.92 13.31 22.77
N ASP A 64 -11.93 12.71 23.42
CA ASP A 64 -11.41 13.11 24.72
C ASP A 64 -9.96 12.61 24.88
N GLN A 65 -9.40 12.71 26.09
CA GLN A 65 -8.02 12.29 26.38
C GLN A 65 -7.79 10.77 26.23
N ASP A 66 -8.86 9.98 26.32
CA ASP A 66 -8.79 8.53 26.30
C ASP A 66 -9.25 7.96 24.95
N ASN A 67 -10.12 8.65 24.20
CA ASN A 67 -10.84 8.09 23.06
C ASN A 67 -10.46 8.77 21.74
N THR A 68 -9.85 8.02 20.83
CA THR A 68 -9.55 8.49 19.46
C THR A 68 -10.05 7.50 18.41
N LEU A 69 -10.71 7.99 17.36
CA LEU A 69 -11.08 7.24 16.17
C LEU A 69 -10.34 7.80 14.95
N GLY A 70 -9.42 7.05 14.39
CA GLY A 70 -8.74 7.36 13.14
C GLY A 70 -9.43 6.71 11.95
N LEU A 71 -9.66 7.47 10.88
CA LEU A 71 -10.03 6.95 9.57
C LEU A 71 -8.90 7.22 8.57
N THR A 72 -8.62 6.25 7.71
CA THR A 72 -7.55 6.35 6.70
C THR A 72 -8.03 5.82 5.37
N LEU A 73 -7.67 6.50 4.28
CA LEU A 73 -7.85 6.06 2.90
C LEU A 73 -6.49 6.07 2.21
N GLU A 74 -6.14 4.97 1.56
CA GLU A 74 -4.90 4.80 0.81
C GLU A 74 -5.21 4.35 -0.62
N PHE A 75 -4.42 4.85 -1.57
CA PHE A 75 -4.38 4.41 -2.95
C PHE A 75 -2.97 3.93 -3.28
N ASN A 76 -2.88 2.85 -4.06
CA ASN A 76 -1.60 2.30 -4.50
C ASN A 76 -1.67 1.89 -5.97
N LYS A 77 -0.71 2.36 -6.78
CA LYS A 77 -0.49 1.93 -8.16
C LYS A 77 0.90 1.29 -8.29
N LEU A 78 0.94 0.17 -9.00
CA LEU A 78 2.19 -0.45 -9.43
C LEU A 78 2.74 0.34 -10.63
N LEU A 79 3.97 0.83 -10.53
CA LEU A 79 4.66 1.61 -11.56
C LEU A 79 5.62 0.72 -12.35
N VAL A 80 5.08 -0.41 -12.81
CA VAL A 80 5.79 -1.39 -13.64
C VAL A 80 5.07 -1.43 -14.98
N PRO A 81 5.79 -1.34 -16.10
CA PRO A 81 5.14 -1.31 -17.39
C PRO A 81 4.43 -2.63 -17.68
N THR A 82 3.23 -2.52 -18.26
CA THR A 82 2.40 -3.63 -18.71
C THR A 82 2.97 -4.17 -20.03
N PRO A 83 3.27 -5.48 -20.12
CA PRO A 83 3.59 -6.10 -21.41
C PRO A 83 2.44 -5.91 -22.39
N LYS A 84 2.74 -5.45 -23.60
CA LYS A 84 1.77 -5.11 -24.63
C LYS A 84 2.32 -5.44 -26.01
N ASP A 85 1.42 -5.49 -26.98
CA ASP A 85 1.70 -5.52 -28.40
C ASP A 85 2.23 -4.14 -28.84
N PHE A 86 3.51 -4.07 -29.22
CA PHE A 86 4.20 -2.84 -29.62
C PHE A 86 4.08 -2.57 -31.13
N ASP A 87 3.97 -3.61 -31.96
CA ASP A 87 3.95 -3.50 -33.41
C ASP A 87 2.53 -3.45 -34.02
N GLY A 88 1.52 -3.77 -33.20
CA GLY A 88 0.11 -3.70 -33.51
C GLY A 88 -0.39 -4.85 -34.37
N ASP A 89 0.31 -5.99 -34.39
CA ASP A 89 -0.07 -7.15 -35.20
C ASP A 89 -1.20 -7.98 -34.58
N GLY A 90 -1.54 -7.71 -33.31
CA GLY A 90 -2.63 -8.32 -32.56
C GLY A 90 -2.23 -9.49 -31.66
N ASP A 91 -0.95 -9.88 -31.66
CA ASP A 91 -0.39 -10.91 -30.78
C ASP A 91 0.69 -10.30 -29.86
N ILE A 92 1.03 -11.00 -28.75
CA ILE A 92 2.18 -10.62 -27.92
C ILE A 92 3.25 -11.69 -28.10
N ASP A 93 4.36 -11.33 -28.72
CA ASP A 93 5.35 -12.29 -29.20
C ASP A 93 6.78 -12.03 -28.69
N ALA A 94 7.76 -12.67 -29.34
CA ALA A 94 9.16 -12.55 -28.95
C ALA A 94 9.76 -11.17 -29.27
N ASP A 95 9.30 -10.51 -30.33
CA ASP A 95 9.75 -9.20 -30.75
C ASP A 95 9.20 -8.12 -29.80
N ASP A 96 7.93 -8.23 -29.36
CA ASP A 96 7.37 -7.38 -28.29
C ASP A 96 8.13 -7.52 -26.98
N ASN A 97 8.46 -8.76 -26.63
CA ASN A 97 9.23 -9.03 -25.42
C ASN A 97 10.65 -8.45 -25.54
N ALA A 98 11.25 -8.40 -26.73
CA ALA A 98 12.55 -7.75 -26.91
C ALA A 98 12.43 -6.24 -26.63
N GLU A 99 11.42 -5.56 -27.15
CA GLU A 99 11.17 -4.13 -26.88
C GLU A 99 10.87 -3.87 -25.40
N TYR A 100 10.04 -4.71 -24.77
CA TYR A 100 9.79 -4.65 -23.33
C TYR A 100 11.08 -4.80 -22.49
N GLN A 101 12.00 -5.66 -22.92
CA GLN A 101 13.29 -5.88 -22.27
C GLN A 101 14.28 -4.72 -22.50
N GLU A 102 14.11 -3.91 -23.53
CA GLU A 102 14.93 -2.71 -23.75
C GLU A 102 14.52 -1.55 -22.83
N GLN A 103 13.25 -1.52 -22.37
CA GLN A 103 12.79 -0.47 -21.46
C GLN A 103 13.58 -0.43 -20.16
N SER A 104 14.03 0.78 -19.82
CA SER A 104 14.69 1.05 -18.54
C SER A 104 13.67 1.16 -17.40
N PHE A 105 14.10 0.97 -16.15
CA PHE A 105 13.20 1.13 -14.99
C PHE A 105 12.64 2.56 -14.87
N PHE A 106 13.43 3.57 -15.22
CA PHE A 106 12.98 4.97 -15.20
C PHE A 106 11.89 5.21 -16.24
N GLU A 107 12.09 4.69 -17.46
CA GLU A 107 11.09 4.75 -18.52
C GLU A 107 9.81 4.01 -18.13
N GLY A 108 9.96 2.78 -17.59
CA GLY A 108 8.87 1.95 -17.09
C GLY A 108 7.97 2.66 -16.07
N ILE A 109 8.55 3.51 -15.21
CA ILE A 109 7.77 4.29 -14.24
C ILE A 109 6.84 5.28 -14.95
N PHE A 110 7.33 6.03 -15.93
CA PHE A 110 6.53 7.04 -16.61
C PHE A 110 5.57 6.43 -17.64
N SER A 111 5.97 5.35 -18.31
CA SER A 111 5.11 4.64 -19.27
C SER A 111 3.93 3.93 -18.59
N SER A 112 4.11 3.43 -17.36
CA SER A 112 3.08 2.71 -16.59
C SER A 112 1.79 3.48 -16.30
N PHE A 113 1.70 4.78 -16.61
CA PHE A 113 0.49 5.59 -16.40
C PHE A 113 -0.45 5.61 -17.62
N GLY A 114 -0.04 5.04 -18.74
CA GLY A 114 -0.81 5.06 -19.98
C GLY A 114 -0.42 3.95 -20.94
N ASP A 115 0.01 2.81 -20.41
CA ASP A 115 0.40 1.63 -21.18
C ASP A 115 -0.66 0.54 -21.21
N ALA A 116 -1.75 0.70 -20.45
CA ALA A 116 -2.89 -0.20 -20.49
C ALA A 116 -3.52 -0.27 -21.90
N PRO A 117 -3.65 -1.47 -22.50
CA PRO A 117 -4.21 -1.66 -23.84
C PRO A 117 -5.62 -1.09 -24.03
N ASP A 118 -6.49 -1.18 -23.01
CA ASP A 118 -7.86 -0.62 -23.03
C ASP A 118 -7.92 0.84 -22.54
N GLY A 119 -6.76 1.50 -22.48
CA GLY A 119 -6.59 2.91 -22.16
C GLY A 119 -6.91 3.28 -20.70
N PHE A 120 -7.28 4.55 -20.48
CA PHE A 120 -7.44 5.12 -19.13
C PHE A 120 -8.44 4.36 -18.23
N SER A 121 -9.45 3.72 -18.83
CA SER A 121 -10.44 2.96 -18.07
C SER A 121 -9.84 1.73 -17.39
N GLU A 122 -8.82 1.13 -18.01
CA GLU A 122 -8.07 0.00 -17.46
C GLU A 122 -6.97 0.47 -16.51
N GLU A 123 -6.30 1.58 -16.81
CA GLU A 123 -5.33 2.22 -15.89
C GLU A 123 -5.93 2.47 -14.49
N LEU A 124 -7.18 2.94 -14.44
CA LEU A 124 -7.87 3.16 -13.16
C LEU A 124 -8.13 1.86 -12.39
N LYS A 125 -8.21 0.71 -13.07
CA LYS A 125 -8.41 -0.60 -12.45
C LYS A 125 -7.12 -1.14 -11.83
N GLU A 126 -5.96 -0.63 -12.24
CA GLU A 126 -4.66 -0.96 -11.64
C GLU A 126 -4.41 -0.25 -10.31
N VAL A 127 -5.19 0.79 -10.04
CA VAL A 127 -5.16 1.48 -8.75
C VAL A 127 -5.93 0.65 -7.72
N THR A 128 -5.19 0.14 -6.74
CA THR A 128 -5.78 -0.46 -5.54
C THR A 128 -6.14 0.62 -4.53
N TRP A 129 -7.18 0.38 -3.73
CA TRP A 129 -7.55 1.27 -2.65
C TRP A 129 -7.82 0.50 -1.36
N ALA A 130 -7.52 1.15 -0.23
CA ALA A 130 -7.72 0.60 1.09
C ALA A 130 -8.34 1.64 2.01
N LEU A 131 -9.36 1.23 2.76
CA LEU A 131 -10.01 2.03 3.79
C LEU A 131 -9.73 1.39 5.16
N GLY A 132 -9.25 2.16 6.12
CA GLY A 132 -8.95 1.71 7.47
C GLY A 132 -9.69 2.53 8.52
N ALA A 133 -10.09 1.88 9.60
CA ALA A 133 -10.58 2.52 10.80
C ALA A 133 -9.84 1.96 12.03
N GLU A 134 -9.37 2.84 12.89
CA GLU A 134 -8.70 2.51 14.15
C GLU A 134 -9.39 3.24 15.29
N TYR A 135 -9.87 2.50 16.28
CA TYR A 135 -10.34 3.07 17.53
C TYR A 135 -9.32 2.75 18.63
N MET A 136 -8.89 3.77 19.34
CA MET A 136 -7.89 3.68 20.39
C MET A 136 -8.49 4.20 21.71
N TYR A 137 -8.28 3.41 22.76
CA TYR A 137 -8.70 3.71 24.12
C TYR A 137 -7.48 3.75 25.07
N GLN A 138 -7.30 4.88 25.75
CA GLN A 138 -6.22 5.18 26.70
C GLN A 138 -4.82 4.91 26.15
N ASP A 139 -4.61 5.15 24.85
CA ASP A 139 -3.35 4.85 24.14
C ASP A 139 -2.84 3.40 24.34
N ALA A 140 -3.72 2.49 24.79
CA ALA A 140 -3.36 1.18 25.28
C ALA A 140 -4.14 0.07 24.56
N PHE A 141 -5.44 0.25 24.39
CA PHE A 141 -6.29 -0.72 23.70
C PHE A 141 -6.65 -0.18 22.32
N MET A 142 -6.42 -1.00 21.30
CA MET A 142 -6.65 -0.62 19.91
C MET A 142 -7.56 -1.66 19.27
N VAL A 143 -8.58 -1.20 18.54
CA VAL A 143 -9.41 -2.04 17.67
C VAL A 143 -9.30 -1.49 16.26
N ARG A 144 -8.99 -2.35 15.31
CA ARG A 144 -8.72 -1.98 13.93
C ARG A 144 -9.60 -2.76 12.98
N THR A 145 -10.06 -2.09 11.94
CA THR A 145 -10.73 -2.74 10.83
C THR A 145 -10.21 -2.15 9.52
N GLY A 146 -10.23 -2.95 8.46
CA GLY A 146 -9.78 -2.49 7.15
C GLY A 146 -10.53 -3.18 6.02
N LEU A 147 -10.72 -2.44 4.93
CA LEU A 147 -11.19 -2.94 3.66
C LEU A 147 -10.09 -2.70 2.63
N PHE A 148 -9.78 -3.72 1.84
CA PHE A 148 -8.86 -3.63 0.73
C PHE A 148 -9.55 -4.09 -0.54
N ASN A 149 -9.36 -3.33 -1.62
CA ASN A 149 -9.92 -3.65 -2.91
C ASN A 149 -8.90 -3.42 -4.04
N GLU A 150 -8.77 -4.44 -4.86
CA GLU A 150 -8.11 -4.44 -6.15
C GLU A 150 -9.09 -4.92 -7.24
N SER A 151 -8.90 -4.46 -8.47
CA SER A 151 -9.74 -4.86 -9.60
C SER A 151 -9.71 -6.37 -9.85
N GLU A 152 -10.84 -6.92 -10.28
CA GLU A 152 -10.99 -8.34 -10.64
C GLU A 152 -10.21 -8.71 -11.89
N GLU A 153 -10.03 -7.77 -12.81
CA GLU A 153 -9.27 -7.93 -14.05
C GLU A 153 -7.75 -7.79 -13.85
N LYS A 154 -7.33 -7.39 -12.64
CA LYS A 154 -5.92 -7.27 -12.27
C LYS A 154 -5.58 -8.37 -11.26
N GLY A 155 -5.20 -8.02 -10.02
CA GLY A 155 -4.84 -9.04 -9.01
C GLY A 155 -6.03 -9.68 -8.28
N SER A 156 -7.25 -9.15 -8.42
CA SER A 156 -8.48 -9.67 -7.80
C SER A 156 -8.40 -9.84 -6.29
N ARG A 157 -7.52 -9.12 -5.58
CA ARG A 157 -7.42 -9.21 -4.12
C ARG A 157 -8.46 -8.29 -3.47
N LYS A 158 -9.43 -8.90 -2.79
CA LYS A 158 -10.44 -8.20 -2.01
C LYS A 158 -10.56 -8.86 -0.66
N PHE A 159 -10.43 -8.09 0.42
CA PHE A 159 -10.52 -8.63 1.76
C PHE A 159 -10.90 -7.58 2.80
N PHE A 160 -11.51 -8.06 3.88
CA PHE A 160 -11.78 -7.32 5.09
C PHE A 160 -10.82 -7.81 6.19
N THR A 161 -10.31 -6.89 7.00
CA THR A 161 -9.47 -7.22 8.15
C THR A 161 -10.10 -6.72 9.43
N ILE A 162 -9.89 -7.48 10.51
CA ILE A 162 -10.14 -7.04 11.87
C ILE A 162 -8.89 -7.30 12.70
N GLY A 163 -8.60 -6.43 13.64
CA GLY A 163 -7.47 -6.60 14.55
C GLY A 163 -7.71 -5.94 15.89
N ALA A 164 -6.94 -6.40 16.86
CA ALA A 164 -6.88 -5.81 18.19
C ALA A 164 -5.42 -5.65 18.60
N GLY A 165 -5.12 -4.56 19.28
CA GLY A 165 -3.80 -4.25 19.82
C GLY A 165 -3.90 -3.97 21.31
N PHE A 166 -2.88 -4.37 22.05
CA PHE A 166 -2.73 -4.03 23.46
C PHE A 166 -1.30 -3.59 23.74
N LYS A 167 -1.15 -2.38 24.28
CA LYS A 167 0.12 -1.81 24.73
C LYS A 167 0.19 -1.82 26.25
N PHE A 168 1.28 -2.38 26.77
CA PHE A 168 1.61 -2.38 28.18
C PHE A 168 3.06 -2.00 28.40
N LYS A 169 3.29 -0.84 29.02
CA LYS A 169 4.63 -0.25 29.20
C LYS A 169 5.33 -0.12 27.84
N ALA A 170 6.50 -0.74 27.71
CA ALA A 170 7.32 -0.75 26.51
C ALA A 170 6.91 -1.81 25.48
N ALA A 171 5.99 -2.72 25.80
CA ALA A 171 5.61 -3.80 24.90
C ALA A 171 4.23 -3.54 24.28
N GLN A 172 4.05 -3.88 23.01
CA GLN A 172 2.76 -3.89 22.34
C GLN A 172 2.57 -5.23 21.62
N VAL A 173 1.38 -5.81 21.77
CA VAL A 173 0.96 -7.03 21.10
C VAL A 173 -0.17 -6.68 20.15
N ASP A 174 -0.05 -7.08 18.88
CA ASP A 174 -1.10 -6.91 17.89
C ASP A 174 -1.52 -8.26 17.31
N LEU A 175 -2.84 -8.43 17.18
CA LEU A 175 -3.49 -9.57 16.56
C LEU A 175 -4.32 -9.09 15.39
N SER A 176 -4.26 -9.77 14.26
CA SER A 176 -5.16 -9.50 13.13
C SER A 176 -5.61 -10.76 12.42
N TYR A 177 -6.80 -10.68 11.84
CA TYR A 177 -7.41 -11.72 11.03
C TYR A 177 -7.90 -11.11 9.72
N LEU A 178 -7.75 -11.86 8.63
CA LEU A 178 -8.11 -11.45 7.29
C LEU A 178 -9.20 -12.37 6.73
N PHE A 179 -10.32 -11.77 6.35
CA PHE A 179 -11.44 -12.39 5.65
C PHE A 179 -11.32 -12.06 4.15
N SER A 180 -11.03 -13.05 3.32
CA SER A 180 -11.04 -12.85 1.86
C SER A 180 -12.48 -12.76 1.37
N THR A 181 -12.76 -11.80 0.50
CA THR A 181 -14.07 -11.67 -0.20
C THR A 181 -13.96 -11.95 -1.69
N SER A 182 -12.75 -12.20 -2.20
CA SER A 182 -12.49 -12.61 -3.58
C SER A 182 -12.75 -14.09 -3.81
N GLN A 183 -13.18 -14.45 -5.03
CA GLN A 183 -13.30 -15.84 -5.48
C GLN A 183 -11.93 -16.51 -5.71
N VAL A 184 -10.87 -15.72 -5.87
CA VAL A 184 -9.50 -16.22 -5.97
C VAL A 184 -8.99 -16.49 -4.55
N ARG A 185 -8.68 -17.76 -4.27
CA ARG A 185 -8.20 -18.20 -2.95
C ARG A 185 -6.94 -17.42 -2.56
N ASN A 186 -7.05 -16.62 -1.50
CA ASN A 186 -5.91 -15.88 -0.98
C ASN A 186 -5.04 -16.84 -0.12
N PRO A 187 -3.73 -16.98 -0.37
CA PRO A 187 -2.86 -17.86 0.43
C PRO A 187 -2.83 -17.52 1.92
N LEU A 188 -3.20 -16.28 2.27
CA LEU A 188 -3.27 -15.78 3.64
C LEU A 188 -4.70 -15.78 4.22
N GLU A 189 -5.65 -16.37 3.51
CA GLU A 189 -7.00 -16.56 4.02
C GLU A 189 -6.99 -17.47 5.26
N ASN A 190 -7.80 -17.13 6.26
CA ASN A 190 -7.87 -17.84 7.54
C ASN A 190 -6.55 -17.86 8.33
N THR A 191 -5.65 -16.90 8.08
CA THR A 191 -4.43 -16.74 8.86
C THR A 191 -4.60 -15.72 9.97
N LEU A 192 -4.19 -16.10 11.17
CA LEU A 192 -4.03 -15.20 12.31
C LEU A 192 -2.62 -14.62 12.27
N ARG A 193 -2.49 -13.30 12.19
CA ARG A 193 -1.18 -12.63 12.26
C ARG A 193 -0.96 -12.08 13.65
N PHE A 194 0.20 -12.39 14.22
CA PHE A 194 0.64 -11.94 15.52
C PHE A 194 1.89 -11.08 15.36
N SER A 195 1.90 -9.91 15.99
CA SER A 195 3.05 -9.00 16.01
C SER A 195 3.38 -8.59 17.45
N LEU A 196 4.67 -8.39 17.73
CA LEU A 196 5.18 -7.95 19.01
C LEU A 196 6.17 -6.80 18.78
N THR A 197 5.90 -5.65 19.41
CA THR A 197 6.70 -4.43 19.31
C THR A 197 7.30 -4.09 20.66
N PHE A 198 8.57 -3.67 20.68
CA PHE A 198 9.25 -3.17 21.87
C PHE A 198 9.73 -1.73 21.65
N ASN A 199 9.19 -0.80 22.42
CA ASN A 199 9.60 0.60 22.43
C ASN A 199 10.75 0.77 23.43
N LEU A 200 11.94 1.05 22.92
CA LEU A 200 13.15 1.22 23.71
C LEU A 200 13.58 2.70 23.70
N GLY A 201 13.92 3.25 24.87
CA GLY A 201 14.41 4.62 25.01
C GLY A 201 13.42 5.57 25.68
N GLU A 202 13.73 6.87 25.62
CA GLU A 202 12.93 7.94 26.22
C GLU A 202 11.78 8.36 25.31
N GLU A 203 10.68 8.81 25.93
CA GLU A 203 9.50 9.31 25.24
C GLU A 203 9.75 10.74 24.74
N PHE A 204 9.71 10.93 23.42
CA PHE A 204 9.83 12.26 22.82
C PHE A 204 8.48 12.95 22.78
N ILE A 205 8.35 14.07 23.50
CA ILE A 205 7.19 14.96 23.38
C ILE A 205 7.40 15.82 22.14
N ASN A 206 6.63 15.55 21.08
CA ASN A 206 6.59 16.39 19.88
C ASN A 206 5.37 17.33 19.96
N ASP A 207 5.61 18.63 20.16
CA ASP A 207 4.61 19.72 20.21
C ASP A 207 3.95 20.05 18.85
#